data_AF-A0A836CAX1-F1
#
_entry.id   AF-A0A836CAX1-F1
#
_cell.length_a   1.000
_cell.length_b   1.000
_cell.length_c   1.000
_cell.angle_alpha   90.00
_cell.angle_beta   90.00
_cell.angle_gamma   90.00
#
_symmetry.space_group_name_H-M   'P 1'
#
loop_
_entity.id
_entity.type
_entity.pdbx_description
1 polymer ?
#
loop_
_entity_poly.entity_id
_entity_poly.type
_entity_poly.pdbx_seq_one_letter_code
_entity_poly.pdbx_strand_id
1 'polypeptide(L)'
;MGISGLLQTLKSITHPVHVRDLEGLTVGVDAYCWLHRGAYSCSTEICRGEFTDKFVRFCMRRIELLLSHGVTPWVVFDGAPLPMKHGVNKARRDARAANLAKAEAAMAAGEPIAAQQHYARSVAITHELARMFIRSLARRGIKFVVAPYEADAQLAFMSQQGLIDAIITEDSDCLPFCCKRMLFKLENDGSAQEIRARDLSSNENPSLAGWTYSMFLDMCLLAGCDYLPRVHGLGIGTAHKLVARHRSHKPMLAALRASRKFALPDDFEDRFEMARLTFRHQRVYDPRSRCVVPLMPLPPSARERQNLDFLGPELPPHIAEAIANSTMDPYTREPY
;
A
#
# COMPACT_ATOMS: atom_id res chain seq x y z
N MET A 1 2.95 6.22 -4.44
CA MET A 1 1.53 5.88 -4.68
C MET A 1 0.72 6.44 -3.49
N GLY A 2 -0.58 6.19 -3.40
CA GLY A 2 -1.39 6.59 -2.25
C GLY A 2 -1.97 8.01 -2.24
N ILE A 3 -2.28 8.51 -1.03
CA ILE A 3 -2.95 9.80 -0.78
C ILE A 3 -2.15 10.97 -1.33
N SER A 4 -2.72 11.64 -2.34
CA SER A 4 -2.01 12.69 -3.06
C SER A 4 -1.67 13.88 -2.15
N GLY A 5 -0.41 14.28 -2.18
CA GLY A 5 0.10 15.43 -1.44
C GLY A 5 0.44 15.14 0.03
N LEU A 6 0.17 13.94 0.56
CA LEU A 6 0.40 13.61 1.97
C LEU A 6 1.87 13.78 2.38
N LEU A 7 2.80 13.20 1.64
CA LEU A 7 4.25 13.34 1.94
C LEU A 7 4.73 14.80 1.86
N GLN A 8 4.16 15.60 0.96
CA GLN A 8 4.48 17.03 0.86
C GLN A 8 3.93 17.81 2.06
N THR A 9 2.72 17.45 2.53
CA THR A 9 2.09 17.98 3.74
C THR A 9 2.87 17.62 5.01
N LEU A 10 3.53 16.46 5.03
CA LEU A 10 4.33 15.96 6.15
C LEU A 10 5.83 16.31 6.05
N LYS A 11 6.21 17.23 5.15
CA LYS A 11 7.62 17.56 4.88
C LYS A 11 8.36 18.07 6.13
N SER A 12 7.68 18.76 7.04
CA SER A 12 8.30 19.33 8.25
C SER A 12 8.81 18.28 9.25
N ILE A 13 8.24 17.07 9.20
CA ILE A 13 8.60 15.92 10.04
C ILE A 13 9.26 14.80 9.23
N THR A 14 9.62 15.09 7.98
CA THR A 14 10.37 14.18 7.12
C THR A 14 11.85 14.42 7.35
N HIS A 15 12.56 13.38 7.75
CA HIS A 15 13.99 13.46 8.06
C HIS A 15 14.81 12.58 7.12
N PRO A 16 16.02 13.01 6.71
CA PRO A 16 16.94 12.12 6.03
C PRO A 16 17.38 11.00 6.97
N VAL A 17 17.53 9.79 6.44
CA VAL A 17 18.06 8.62 7.16
C VAL A 17 18.90 7.79 6.21
N HIS A 18 19.81 6.99 6.74
CA HIS A 18 20.57 6.03 5.95
C HIS A 18 20.31 4.60 6.47
N VAL A 19 20.33 3.60 5.59
CA VAL A 19 20.09 2.18 5.95
C VAL A 19 21.02 1.69 7.08
N ARG A 20 22.29 2.12 7.08
CA ARG A 20 23.24 1.93 8.19
C ARG A 20 22.68 2.28 9.58
N ASP A 21 21.78 3.26 9.69
CA ASP A 21 21.18 3.69 10.96
C ASP A 21 20.11 2.69 11.45
N LEU A 22 19.86 1.62 10.68
CA LEU A 22 18.94 0.54 10.98
C LEU A 22 19.68 -0.78 11.26
N GLU A 23 21.01 -0.75 11.42
CA GLU A 23 21.80 -1.94 11.73
C GLU A 23 21.22 -2.71 12.94
N GLY A 24 21.08 -4.02 12.79
CA GLY A 24 20.48 -4.89 13.81
C GLY A 24 18.96 -4.88 13.87
N LEU A 25 18.28 -3.99 13.13
CA LEU A 25 16.81 -3.93 13.09
C LEU A 25 16.22 -4.87 12.03
N THR A 26 14.97 -5.26 12.25
CA THR A 26 14.16 -5.97 11.25
C THR A 26 13.27 -4.97 10.51
N VAL A 27 13.35 -4.92 9.19
CA VAL A 27 12.63 -3.96 8.35
C VAL A 27 11.65 -4.67 7.42
N GLY A 28 10.38 -4.30 7.51
CA GLY A 28 9.36 -4.73 6.56
C GLY A 28 9.55 -4.04 5.22
N VAL A 29 9.46 -4.78 4.12
CA VAL A 29 9.61 -4.24 2.76
C VAL A 29 8.33 -4.49 1.99
N ASP A 30 7.74 -3.42 1.44
CA ASP A 30 6.70 -3.53 0.42
C ASP A 30 7.33 -3.99 -0.90
N ALA A 31 7.07 -5.24 -1.28
CA ALA A 31 7.61 -5.84 -2.49
C ALA A 31 7.12 -5.15 -3.77
N TYR A 32 5.86 -4.73 -3.81
CA TYR A 32 5.23 -4.24 -5.04
C TYR A 32 5.80 -2.89 -5.46
N CYS A 33 6.21 -2.05 -4.50
CA CYS A 33 6.96 -0.83 -4.80
C CYS A 33 8.25 -1.13 -5.59
N TRP A 34 9.01 -2.17 -5.23
CA TRP A 34 10.24 -2.55 -5.92
C TRP A 34 9.98 -3.31 -7.22
N LEU A 35 8.99 -4.21 -7.25
CA LEU A 35 8.62 -4.97 -8.44
C LEU A 35 8.18 -4.03 -9.57
N HIS A 36 7.33 -3.04 -9.26
CA HIS A 36 6.92 -2.03 -10.24
C HIS A 36 8.10 -1.19 -10.75
N ARG A 37 9.00 -0.75 -9.86
CA ARG A 37 10.20 0.03 -10.25
C ARG A 37 11.17 -0.80 -11.10
N GLY A 38 11.39 -2.06 -10.74
CA GLY A 38 12.26 -2.97 -11.47
C GLY A 38 11.70 -3.34 -12.86
N ALA A 39 10.38 -3.54 -12.95
CA ALA A 39 9.69 -3.91 -14.18
C ALA A 39 9.74 -2.82 -15.25
N TYR A 40 9.92 -1.54 -14.88
CA TYR A 40 10.05 -0.45 -15.84
C TYR A 40 11.13 -0.72 -16.91
N SER A 41 12.28 -1.26 -16.47
CA SER A 41 13.44 -1.58 -17.31
C SER A 41 13.26 -2.78 -18.25
N CYS A 42 12.19 -3.54 -18.08
CA CYS A 42 11.86 -4.73 -18.87
C CYS A 42 10.37 -4.80 -19.21
N SER A 43 9.75 -3.63 -19.35
CA SER A 43 8.31 -3.49 -19.56
C SER A 43 7.87 -4.08 -20.89
N THR A 44 8.69 -3.93 -21.94
CA THR A 44 8.43 -4.52 -23.25
C THR A 44 8.42 -6.05 -23.17
N GLU A 45 9.44 -6.66 -22.57
CA GLU A 45 9.54 -8.12 -22.43
C GLU A 45 8.34 -8.67 -21.63
N ILE A 46 8.02 -8.04 -20.50
CA ILE A 46 6.86 -8.44 -19.67
C ILE A 46 5.56 -8.36 -20.48
N CYS A 47 5.30 -7.25 -21.15
CA CYS A 47 4.05 -7.06 -21.89
C CYS A 47 3.92 -7.98 -23.11
N ARG A 48 5.04 -8.44 -23.68
CA ARG A 48 5.06 -9.40 -24.80
C ARG A 48 5.08 -10.86 -24.36
N GLY A 49 5.08 -11.14 -23.04
CA GLY A 49 5.19 -12.50 -22.50
C GLY A 49 6.57 -13.14 -22.71
N GLU A 50 7.60 -12.33 -22.94
CA GLU A 50 8.98 -12.78 -23.07
C GLU A 50 9.59 -12.98 -21.67
N PHE A 51 10.37 -14.05 -21.49
CA PHE A 51 11.03 -14.31 -20.22
C PHE A 51 12.02 -13.20 -19.87
N THR A 52 11.93 -12.69 -18.64
CA THR A 52 12.89 -11.72 -18.09
C THR A 52 13.00 -11.86 -16.57
N ASP A 53 14.21 -11.68 -16.04
CA ASP A 53 14.50 -11.68 -14.60
C ASP A 53 15.04 -10.33 -14.12
N LYS A 54 15.08 -9.31 -14.99
CA LYS A 54 15.70 -8.00 -14.72
C LYS A 54 15.10 -7.34 -13.48
N PHE A 55 13.78 -7.44 -13.30
CA PHE A 55 13.07 -6.93 -12.13
C PHE A 55 13.41 -7.70 -10.84
N VAL A 56 13.61 -9.02 -10.92
CA VAL A 56 14.06 -9.84 -9.77
C VAL A 56 15.47 -9.42 -9.36
N ARG A 57 16.39 -9.28 -10.33
CA ARG A 57 17.75 -8.79 -10.06
C ARG A 57 17.74 -7.39 -9.44
N PHE A 58 16.84 -6.51 -9.87
CA PHE A 58 16.64 -5.21 -9.24
C PHE A 58 16.24 -5.34 -7.76
N CYS A 59 15.23 -6.16 -7.45
CA CYS A 59 14.77 -6.35 -6.08
C CYS A 59 15.83 -7.02 -5.20
N MET A 60 16.55 -8.03 -5.72
CA MET A 60 17.62 -8.71 -4.97
C MET A 60 18.79 -7.79 -4.64
N ARG A 61 19.17 -6.86 -5.51
CA ARG A 61 20.19 -5.83 -5.18
C ARG A 61 19.76 -4.93 -4.03
N ARG A 62 18.47 -4.60 -3.94
CA ARG A 62 17.92 -3.81 -2.82
C ARG A 62 17.95 -4.61 -1.52
N ILE A 63 17.67 -5.91 -1.58
CA ILE A 63 17.85 -6.80 -0.42
C ILE A 63 19.33 -6.86 0.01
N GLU A 64 20.25 -7.01 -0.94
CA GLU A 64 21.69 -7.03 -0.66
C GLU A 64 22.18 -5.75 0.01
N LEU A 65 21.67 -4.58 -0.42
CA LEU A 65 21.95 -3.29 0.22
C LEU A 65 21.54 -3.25 1.69
N LEU A 66 20.40 -3.86 2.05
CA LEU A 66 19.94 -3.95 3.44
C LEU A 66 20.85 -4.90 4.24
N LEU A 67 21.10 -6.10 3.69
CA LEU A 67 21.92 -7.12 4.34
C LEU A 67 23.37 -6.65 4.57
N SER A 68 23.95 -5.92 3.61
CA SER A 68 25.33 -5.40 3.73
C SER A 68 25.50 -4.36 4.84
N HIS A 69 24.41 -3.81 5.35
CA HIS A 69 24.37 -2.86 6.47
C HIS A 69 23.81 -3.49 7.75
N GLY A 70 23.77 -4.83 7.84
CA GLY A 70 23.30 -5.54 9.03
C GLY A 70 21.81 -5.42 9.30
N VAL A 71 21.02 -5.01 8.30
CA VAL A 71 19.55 -4.91 8.40
C VAL A 71 18.91 -6.23 8.00
N THR A 72 17.94 -6.71 8.78
CA THR A 72 17.20 -7.95 8.46
C THR A 72 15.91 -7.63 7.71
N PRO A 73 15.80 -7.89 6.39
CA PRO A 73 14.57 -7.64 5.65
C PRO A 73 13.52 -8.73 5.90
N TRP A 74 12.26 -8.30 6.01
CA TRP A 74 11.08 -9.17 5.94
C TRP A 74 10.17 -8.65 4.81
N VAL A 75 10.14 -9.35 3.69
CA VAL A 75 9.47 -8.87 2.48
C VAL A 75 7.98 -9.24 2.49
N VAL A 76 7.11 -8.27 2.23
CA VAL A 76 5.66 -8.45 2.22
C VAL A 76 5.12 -8.24 0.81
N PHE A 77 4.27 -9.17 0.36
CA PHE A 77 3.64 -9.16 -0.96
C PHE A 77 2.12 -8.99 -0.84
N ASP A 78 1.50 -8.34 -1.81
CA ASP A 78 0.03 -8.34 -1.93
C ASP A 78 -0.49 -9.76 -2.24
N GLY A 79 -1.63 -10.10 -1.65
CA GLY A 79 -2.38 -11.31 -1.90
C GLY A 79 -3.60 -11.08 -2.80
N ALA A 80 -4.76 -11.49 -2.30
CA ALA A 80 -6.03 -11.47 -3.03
C ALA A 80 -6.56 -10.04 -3.18
N PRO A 81 -7.40 -9.75 -4.19
CA PRO A 81 -7.95 -8.41 -4.36
C PRO A 81 -8.93 -8.10 -3.23
N LEU A 82 -8.76 -6.95 -2.58
CA LEU A 82 -9.70 -6.45 -1.59
C LEU A 82 -10.99 -5.94 -2.26
N PRO A 83 -12.19 -6.33 -1.82
CA PRO A 83 -13.45 -5.84 -2.41
C PRO A 83 -13.60 -4.31 -2.33
N MET A 84 -13.17 -3.69 -1.23
CA MET A 84 -13.21 -2.22 -1.06
C MET A 84 -12.39 -1.47 -2.13
N LYS A 85 -11.36 -2.12 -2.70
CA LYS A 85 -10.47 -1.55 -3.72
C LYS A 85 -10.86 -1.94 -5.16
N HIS A 86 -11.99 -2.63 -5.33
CA HIS A 86 -12.40 -3.18 -6.64
C HIS A 86 -12.46 -2.11 -7.74
N GLY A 87 -13.08 -0.95 -7.47
CA GLY A 87 -13.20 0.13 -8.45
C GLY A 87 -11.84 0.68 -8.91
N VAL A 88 -10.89 0.85 -7.99
CA VAL A 88 -9.52 1.30 -8.30
C VAL A 88 -8.76 0.25 -9.09
N ASN A 89 -8.82 -1.01 -8.68
CA ASN A 89 -8.17 -2.11 -9.39
C ASN A 89 -8.71 -2.28 -10.82
N LYS A 90 -10.02 -2.12 -11.01
CA LYS A 90 -10.65 -2.10 -12.33
C LYS A 90 -10.12 -0.94 -13.18
N ALA A 91 -10.12 0.28 -12.66
CA ALA A 91 -9.61 1.44 -13.39
C ALA A 91 -8.12 1.28 -13.78
N ARG A 92 -7.29 0.75 -12.86
CA ARG A 92 -5.87 0.44 -13.13
C ARG A 92 -5.73 -0.65 -14.21
N ARG A 93 -6.60 -1.66 -14.25
CA ARG A 93 -6.60 -2.70 -15.30
C ARG A 93 -7.01 -2.11 -16.65
N ASP A 94 -8.10 -1.36 -16.70
CA ASP A 94 -8.62 -0.77 -17.93
C ASP A 94 -7.61 0.22 -18.54
N ALA A 95 -6.95 1.03 -17.71
CA ALA A 95 -5.88 1.95 -18.15
C ALA A 95 -4.65 1.22 -18.70
N ARG A 96 -4.26 0.09 -18.09
CA ARG A 96 -3.15 -0.74 -18.59
C ARG A 96 -3.47 -1.36 -19.94
N ALA A 97 -4.67 -1.93 -20.09
CA ALA A 97 -5.14 -2.49 -21.36
C ALA A 97 -5.16 -1.43 -22.48
N ALA A 98 -5.66 -0.22 -22.18
CA ALA A 98 -5.65 0.89 -23.13
C ALA A 98 -4.23 1.33 -23.52
N ASN A 99 -3.26 1.31 -22.59
CA ASN A 99 -1.86 1.59 -22.92
C ASN A 99 -1.21 0.46 -23.71
N LEU A 100 -1.56 -0.80 -23.45
CA LEU A 100 -1.04 -1.94 -24.21
C LEU A 100 -1.45 -1.84 -25.68
N ALA A 101 -2.74 -1.57 -25.96
CA ALA A 101 -3.23 -1.37 -27.32
C ALA A 101 -2.50 -0.23 -28.05
N LYS A 102 -2.18 0.86 -27.33
CA LYS A 102 -1.37 1.98 -27.89
C LYS A 102 0.07 1.56 -28.17
N ALA A 103 0.67 0.74 -27.31
CA ALA A 103 2.03 0.22 -27.50
C ALA A 103 2.10 -0.67 -28.74
N GLU A 104 1.14 -1.56 -28.92
CA GLU A 104 1.04 -2.46 -30.07
C GLU A 104 0.84 -1.69 -31.38
N ALA A 105 -0.04 -0.68 -31.38
CA ALA A 105 -0.24 0.19 -32.54
C ALA A 105 1.03 0.97 -32.92
N ALA A 106 1.74 1.54 -31.94
CA ALA A 106 3.00 2.25 -32.18
C ALA A 106 4.10 1.31 -32.70
N MET A 107 4.18 0.07 -32.21
CA MET A 107 5.10 -0.93 -32.74
C MET A 107 4.78 -1.28 -34.20
N ALA A 108 3.50 -1.48 -34.53
CA ALA A 108 3.07 -1.76 -35.90
C ALA A 108 3.35 -0.59 -36.87
N ALA A 109 3.33 0.65 -36.36
CA ALA A 109 3.69 1.85 -37.11
C ALA A 109 5.22 2.07 -37.24
N GLY A 110 6.06 1.20 -36.66
CA GLY A 110 7.53 1.37 -36.69
C GLY A 110 8.06 2.44 -35.74
N GLU A 111 7.33 2.75 -34.66
CA GLU A 111 7.66 3.79 -33.67
C GLU A 111 8.08 3.18 -32.30
N PRO A 112 9.26 2.54 -32.20
CA PRO A 112 9.64 1.75 -31.02
C PRO A 112 9.81 2.60 -29.74
N ILE A 113 10.24 3.85 -29.86
CA ILE A 113 10.41 4.77 -28.71
C ILE A 113 9.05 5.12 -28.10
N ALA A 114 8.05 5.42 -28.93
CA ALA A 114 6.69 5.72 -28.49
C ALA A 114 6.04 4.46 -27.87
N ALA A 115 6.22 3.30 -28.51
CA ALA A 115 5.75 2.03 -27.97
C ALA A 115 6.31 1.74 -26.57
N GLN A 116 7.62 1.95 -26.36
CA GLN A 116 8.26 1.71 -25.06
C GLN A 116 7.62 2.52 -23.93
N GLN A 117 7.23 3.78 -24.18
CA GLN A 117 6.55 4.61 -23.17
C GLN A 117 5.17 4.04 -22.80
N HIS A 118 4.45 3.48 -23.77
CA HIS A 118 3.16 2.84 -23.55
C HIS A 118 3.30 1.45 -22.90
N TYR A 119 4.33 0.68 -23.24
CA TYR A 119 4.66 -0.57 -22.54
C TYR A 119 4.94 -0.33 -21.06
N ALA A 120 5.75 0.69 -20.74
CA ALA A 120 6.04 1.05 -19.35
C ALA A 120 4.78 1.38 -18.52
N ARG A 121 3.70 1.87 -19.16
CA ARG A 121 2.41 2.19 -18.52
C ARG A 121 1.39 1.05 -18.54
N SER A 122 1.68 -0.05 -19.23
CA SER A 122 0.79 -1.22 -19.33
C SER A 122 1.20 -2.39 -18.45
N VAL A 123 2.42 -2.37 -17.89
CA VAL A 123 2.94 -3.44 -17.03
C VAL A 123 1.96 -3.83 -15.92
N ALA A 124 1.66 -5.12 -15.87
CA ALA A 124 0.96 -5.77 -14.77
C ALA A 124 1.92 -6.68 -14.00
N ILE A 125 2.15 -6.39 -12.72
CA ILE A 125 2.88 -7.30 -11.84
C ILE A 125 1.90 -8.41 -11.42
N THR A 126 1.99 -9.56 -12.10
CA THR A 126 1.21 -10.75 -11.76
C THR A 126 1.84 -11.48 -10.56
N HIS A 127 1.06 -12.35 -9.92
CA HIS A 127 1.56 -13.20 -8.84
C HIS A 127 2.65 -14.16 -9.29
N GLU A 128 2.62 -14.59 -10.55
CA GLU A 128 3.68 -15.40 -11.15
C GLU A 128 5.02 -14.62 -11.20
N LEU A 129 5.00 -13.36 -11.65
CA LEU A 129 6.19 -12.50 -11.63
C LEU A 129 6.66 -12.25 -10.19
N ALA A 130 5.74 -11.95 -9.28
CA ALA A 130 6.07 -11.79 -7.86
C ALA A 130 6.70 -13.07 -7.27
N ARG A 131 6.20 -14.26 -7.67
CA ARG A 131 6.72 -15.56 -7.23
C ARG A 131 8.15 -15.82 -7.70
N MET A 132 8.59 -15.26 -8.83
CA MET A 132 10.01 -15.31 -9.24
C MET A 132 10.92 -14.62 -8.22
N PHE A 133 10.47 -13.50 -7.64
CA PHE A 133 11.18 -12.82 -6.56
C PHE A 133 11.10 -13.62 -5.25
N ILE A 134 9.92 -14.13 -4.87
CA ILE A 134 9.74 -14.99 -3.68
C ILE A 134 10.67 -16.21 -3.72
N ARG A 135 10.75 -16.92 -4.85
CA ARG A 135 11.66 -18.07 -5.03
C ARG A 135 13.12 -17.68 -4.84
N SER A 136 13.50 -16.45 -5.18
CA SER A 136 14.87 -15.94 -5.02
C SER A 136 15.17 -15.56 -3.56
N LEU A 137 14.19 -15.02 -2.84
CA LEU A 137 14.25 -14.78 -1.40
C LEU A 137 14.39 -16.11 -0.63
N ALA A 138 13.53 -17.09 -0.94
CA ALA A 138 13.51 -18.40 -0.30
C ALA A 138 14.86 -19.14 -0.45
N ARG A 139 15.44 -19.15 -1.66
CA ARG A 139 16.77 -19.75 -1.92
C ARG A 139 17.91 -19.15 -1.09
N ARG A 140 17.76 -17.91 -0.61
CA ARG A 140 18.74 -17.23 0.24
C ARG A 140 18.33 -17.19 1.72
N GLY A 141 17.24 -17.87 2.11
CA GLY A 141 16.74 -17.88 3.47
C GLY A 141 16.20 -16.52 3.96
N ILE A 142 15.81 -15.63 3.04
CA ILE A 142 15.24 -14.33 3.39
C ILE A 142 13.75 -14.49 3.71
N LYS A 143 13.31 -13.91 4.83
CA LYS A 143 11.91 -13.96 5.26
C LYS A 143 11.01 -13.21 4.28
N PHE A 144 9.89 -13.83 3.94
CA PHE A 144 8.81 -13.18 3.23
C PHE A 144 7.45 -13.61 3.80
N VAL A 145 6.40 -12.89 3.43
CA VAL A 145 5.01 -13.28 3.65
C VAL A 145 4.15 -12.69 2.54
N VAL A 146 3.21 -13.47 2.01
CA VAL A 146 2.13 -12.93 1.16
C VAL A 146 0.98 -12.56 2.07
N ALA A 147 0.57 -11.29 2.06
CA ALA A 147 -0.61 -10.83 2.78
C ALA A 147 -1.85 -11.59 2.28
N PRO A 148 -2.91 -11.76 3.09
CA PRO A 148 -4.17 -12.31 2.56
C PRO A 148 -4.80 -11.34 1.55
N TYR A 149 -4.62 -10.03 1.77
CA TYR A 149 -5.10 -8.94 0.93
C TYR A 149 -3.96 -7.96 0.64
N GLU A 150 -3.90 -6.79 1.28
CA GLU A 150 -2.90 -5.77 0.94
C GLU A 150 -1.68 -5.80 1.85
N ALA A 151 -0.52 -5.57 1.24
CA ALA A 151 0.76 -5.47 1.92
C ALA A 151 0.78 -4.29 2.91
N ASP A 152 0.10 -3.18 2.63
CA ASP A 152 0.04 -2.01 3.50
C ASP A 152 -0.50 -2.36 4.91
N ALA A 153 -1.66 -3.04 4.95
CA ALA A 153 -2.27 -3.48 6.20
C ALA A 153 -1.39 -4.53 6.91
N GLN A 154 -0.82 -5.47 6.16
CA GLN A 154 0.06 -6.51 6.70
C GLN A 154 1.34 -5.93 7.33
N LEU A 155 1.99 -4.99 6.65
CA LEU A 155 3.18 -4.29 7.14
C LEU A 155 2.84 -3.45 8.38
N ALA A 156 1.71 -2.75 8.38
CA ALA A 156 1.27 -2.00 9.54
C ALA A 156 0.98 -2.91 10.75
N PHE A 157 0.35 -4.07 10.54
CA PHE A 157 0.15 -5.06 11.59
C PHE A 157 1.48 -5.52 12.18
N MET A 158 2.42 -5.91 11.33
CA MET A 158 3.75 -6.36 11.76
C MET A 158 4.49 -5.26 12.55
N SER A 159 4.37 -4.00 12.13
CA SER A 159 4.95 -2.85 12.84
C SER A 159 4.30 -2.62 14.21
N GLN A 160 2.98 -2.71 14.30
CA GLN A 160 2.25 -2.56 15.56
C GLN A 160 2.60 -3.69 16.55
N GLN A 161 2.68 -4.93 16.07
CA GLN A 161 3.00 -6.12 16.86
C GLN A 161 4.48 -6.25 17.23
N GLY A 162 5.35 -5.35 16.75
CA GLY A 162 6.79 -5.41 17.04
C GLY A 162 7.52 -6.54 16.33
N LEU A 163 6.97 -7.04 15.22
CA LEU A 163 7.63 -8.03 14.36
C LEU A 163 8.66 -7.37 13.43
N ILE A 164 8.49 -6.06 13.16
CA ILE A 164 9.39 -5.21 12.38
C ILE A 164 9.50 -3.84 13.07
N ASP A 165 10.65 -3.19 12.90
CA ASP A 165 10.99 -1.90 13.51
C ASP A 165 10.69 -0.71 12.58
N ALA A 166 10.71 -0.93 11.27
CA ALA A 166 10.39 0.06 10.25
C ALA A 166 9.82 -0.60 8.99
N ILE A 167 9.17 0.20 8.14
CA ILE A 167 8.64 -0.21 6.85
C ILE A 167 9.35 0.58 5.74
N ILE A 168 9.81 -0.09 4.69
CA ILE A 168 10.25 0.55 3.44
C ILE A 168 9.12 0.43 2.41
N THR A 169 8.58 1.56 1.98
CA THR A 169 7.55 1.65 0.92
C THR A 169 7.56 3.03 0.26
N GLU A 170 7.12 3.11 -0.99
CA GLU A 170 6.86 4.38 -1.70
C GLU A 170 5.36 4.74 -1.68
N ASP A 171 4.54 3.95 -0.97
CA ASP A 171 3.12 4.21 -0.78
C ASP A 171 2.86 4.91 0.56
N SER A 172 2.36 6.15 0.50
CA SER A 172 2.02 6.90 1.70
C SER A 172 0.78 6.36 2.42
N ASP A 173 0.04 5.44 1.82
CA ASP A 173 -1.14 4.81 2.43
C ASP A 173 -0.78 3.96 3.65
N CYS A 174 0.48 3.54 3.82
CA CYS A 174 0.96 2.91 5.05
C CYS A 174 0.81 3.79 6.31
N LEU A 175 0.90 5.12 6.19
CA LEU A 175 0.77 6.05 7.33
C LEU A 175 -0.63 6.00 7.98
N PRO A 176 -1.75 6.07 7.23
CA PRO A 176 -3.12 5.90 7.74
C PRO A 176 -3.48 4.46 8.20
N PHE A 177 -2.57 3.49 8.07
CA PHE A 177 -2.67 2.16 8.70
C PHE A 177 -1.99 2.04 10.09
N CYS A 178 -1.47 3.15 10.62
CA CYS A 178 -0.76 3.29 11.91
C CYS A 178 0.64 2.64 11.92
N CYS A 179 1.40 2.68 10.82
CA CYS A 179 2.80 2.26 10.88
C CYS A 179 3.62 3.15 11.83
N LYS A 180 4.52 2.58 12.63
CA LYS A 180 5.30 3.36 13.62
C LYS A 180 6.40 4.21 12.97
N ARG A 181 7.09 3.66 11.96
CA ARG A 181 8.22 4.26 11.26
C ARG A 181 8.20 3.82 9.80
N MET A 182 8.11 4.77 8.89
CA MET A 182 8.09 4.56 7.44
C MET A 182 9.32 5.20 6.82
N LEU A 183 10.01 4.46 5.94
CA LEU A 183 11.08 4.91 5.09
C LEU A 183 10.62 4.86 3.63
N PHE A 184 10.97 5.89 2.87
CA PHE A 184 10.59 6.05 1.47
C PHE A 184 11.71 6.79 0.73
N LYS A 185 11.65 6.80 -0.61
CA LYS A 185 12.72 7.29 -1.49
C LYS A 185 14.06 6.66 -1.14
N LEU A 186 14.08 5.33 -0.95
CA LEU A 186 15.33 4.61 -0.75
C LEU A 186 16.14 4.67 -2.04
N GLU A 187 17.39 5.10 -1.95
CA GLU A 187 18.34 5.15 -3.07
C GLU A 187 19.36 4.00 -3.01
N ASN A 188 20.13 3.85 -4.09
CA ASN A 188 21.07 2.73 -4.23
C ASN A 188 22.29 2.84 -3.29
N ASP A 189 22.58 4.05 -2.80
CA ASP A 189 23.63 4.30 -1.80
C ASP A 189 23.17 4.01 -0.37
N GLY A 190 21.88 3.71 -0.16
CA GLY A 190 21.29 3.49 1.16
C GLY A 190 20.73 4.75 1.82
N SER A 191 20.78 5.92 1.17
CA SER A 191 20.07 7.11 1.64
C SER A 191 18.55 6.95 1.43
N ALA A 192 17.77 7.51 2.35
CA ALA A 192 16.31 7.50 2.31
C ALA A 192 15.74 8.72 3.05
N GLN A 193 14.41 8.83 3.03
CA GLN A 193 13.65 9.74 3.89
C GLN A 193 12.82 8.92 4.88
N GLU A 194 12.64 9.42 6.10
CA GLU A 194 11.80 8.79 7.11
C GLU A 194 10.72 9.72 7.65
N ILE A 195 9.59 9.12 8.01
CA ILE A 195 8.54 9.72 8.84
C ILE A 195 8.26 8.75 9.98
N ARG A 196 8.17 9.26 11.21
CA ARG A 196 7.76 8.48 12.40
C ARG A 196 6.38 8.94 12.84
N ALA A 197 5.48 7.99 13.14
CA ALA A 197 4.11 8.32 13.54
C ALA A 197 4.06 9.15 14.82
N ARG A 198 5.02 8.98 15.73
CA ARG A 198 5.14 9.78 16.97
C ARG A 198 5.37 11.26 16.70
N ASP A 199 5.93 11.60 15.54
CA ASP A 199 6.25 12.98 15.16
C ASP A 199 5.09 13.65 14.42
N LEU A 200 3.99 12.93 14.13
CA LEU A 200 2.82 13.47 13.43
C LEU A 200 2.27 14.74 14.09
N SER A 201 2.17 14.78 15.42
CA SER A 201 1.68 15.95 16.15
C SER A 201 2.60 17.17 16.06
N SER A 202 3.87 16.96 15.68
CA SER A 202 4.87 18.01 15.50
C SER A 202 4.87 18.57 14.08
N ASN A 203 4.01 18.06 13.18
CA ASN A 203 3.95 18.58 11.82
C ASN A 203 3.50 20.04 11.80
N GLU A 204 4.23 20.84 11.03
CA GLU A 204 3.96 22.23 10.73
C GLU A 204 3.51 22.39 9.27
N ASN A 205 2.64 23.38 9.02
CA ASN A 205 2.21 23.77 7.67
C ASN A 205 1.65 22.61 6.81
N PRO A 206 0.54 21.99 7.26
CA PRO A 206 -0.38 22.46 8.28
C PRO A 206 -0.09 21.88 9.68
N SER A 207 -0.44 22.63 10.72
CA SER A 207 -0.25 22.16 12.09
C SER A 207 -1.15 20.96 12.40
N LEU A 208 -0.54 19.89 12.91
CA LEU A 208 -1.23 18.72 13.46
C LEU A 208 -1.12 18.66 14.99
N ALA A 209 -0.76 19.77 15.64
CA ALA A 209 -0.65 19.83 17.10
C ALA A 209 -1.99 19.49 17.77
N GLY A 210 -1.95 18.55 18.73
CA GLY A 210 -3.14 18.08 19.44
C GLY A 210 -4.11 17.26 18.57
N TRP A 211 -3.67 16.75 17.41
CA TRP A 211 -4.45 15.84 16.60
C TRP A 211 -4.35 14.41 17.12
N THR A 212 -5.48 13.72 17.13
CA THR A 212 -5.49 12.27 17.33
C THR A 212 -5.19 11.56 16.03
N TYR A 213 -4.80 10.29 16.13
CA TYR A 213 -4.65 9.45 14.96
C TYR A 213 -5.94 9.35 14.13
N SER A 214 -7.12 9.30 14.78
CA SER A 214 -8.40 9.29 14.06
C SER A 214 -8.58 10.55 13.20
N MET A 215 -8.17 11.72 13.70
CA MET A 215 -8.25 12.96 12.93
C MET A 215 -7.32 12.90 11.70
N PHE A 216 -6.11 12.37 11.86
CA PHE A 216 -5.18 12.17 10.75
C PHE A 216 -5.75 11.22 9.69
N LEU A 217 -6.34 10.09 10.11
CA LEU A 217 -7.03 9.16 9.21
C LEU A 217 -8.21 9.83 8.49
N ASP A 218 -9.06 10.56 9.21
CA ASP A 218 -10.22 11.24 8.62
C ASP A 218 -9.77 12.27 7.56
N MET A 219 -8.66 12.98 7.80
CA MET A 219 -8.06 13.89 6.81
C MET A 219 -7.56 13.14 5.57
N CYS A 220 -6.87 12.02 5.76
CA CYS A 220 -6.39 11.17 4.67
C CYS A 220 -7.52 10.65 3.79
N LEU A 221 -8.62 10.19 4.41
CA LEU A 221 -9.82 9.73 3.70
C LEU A 221 -10.45 10.84 2.85
N LEU A 222 -10.64 12.03 3.44
CA LEU A 222 -11.22 13.17 2.71
C LEU A 222 -10.33 13.69 1.56
N ALA A 223 -9.00 13.55 1.66
CA ALA A 223 -8.07 13.91 0.58
C ALA A 223 -8.16 12.96 -0.65
N GLY A 224 -8.83 11.82 -0.47
CA GLY A 224 -8.96 10.74 -1.44
C GLY A 224 -7.89 9.67 -1.23
N CYS A 225 -8.33 8.42 -1.21
CA CYS A 225 -7.50 7.22 -1.06
C CYS A 225 -8.03 6.10 -1.96
N ASP A 226 -7.38 4.94 -1.95
CA ASP A 226 -7.79 3.79 -2.77
C ASP A 226 -9.17 3.20 -2.40
N TYR A 227 -9.69 3.48 -1.19
CA TYR A 227 -11.00 2.99 -0.73
C TYR A 227 -12.13 4.01 -0.86
N LEU A 228 -11.82 5.30 -0.98
CA LEU A 228 -12.81 6.37 -1.06
C LEU A 228 -12.47 7.27 -2.24
N PRO A 229 -13.31 7.29 -3.30
CA PRO A 229 -13.09 8.13 -4.46
C PRO A 229 -12.93 9.60 -4.07
N ARG A 230 -11.99 10.28 -4.72
CA ARG A 230 -11.77 11.71 -4.51
C ARG A 230 -13.04 12.51 -4.85
N VAL A 231 -13.43 13.40 -3.94
CA VAL A 231 -14.43 14.44 -4.20
C VAL A 231 -13.74 15.62 -4.88
N HIS A 232 -14.28 16.05 -6.02
CA HIS A 232 -13.72 17.19 -6.76
C HIS A 232 -13.67 18.45 -5.89
N GLY A 233 -12.52 19.13 -5.87
CA GLY A 233 -12.29 20.32 -5.04
C GLY A 233 -12.00 20.05 -3.56
N LEU A 234 -12.05 18.78 -3.11
CA LEU A 234 -11.71 18.38 -1.74
C LEU A 234 -10.30 17.77 -1.71
N GLY A 235 -9.28 18.62 -1.54
CA GLY A 235 -7.89 18.18 -1.38
C GLY A 235 -7.43 18.14 0.08
N ILE A 236 -6.19 17.71 0.31
CA ILE A 236 -5.61 17.55 1.66
C ILE A 236 -5.67 18.84 2.50
N GLY A 237 -5.46 20.01 1.90
CA GLY A 237 -5.55 21.29 2.62
C GLY A 237 -6.98 21.64 3.05
N THR A 238 -7.99 21.26 2.27
CA THR A 238 -9.41 21.46 2.62
C THR A 238 -9.86 20.42 3.66
N ALA A 239 -9.44 19.18 3.49
CA ALA A 239 -9.62 18.10 4.46
C ALA A 239 -9.06 18.49 5.84
N HIS A 240 -7.84 19.04 5.86
CA HIS A 240 -7.21 19.51 7.11
C HIS A 240 -8.09 20.55 7.83
N LYS A 241 -8.55 21.58 7.12
CA LYS A 241 -9.40 22.64 7.70
C LYS A 241 -10.71 22.10 8.28
N LEU A 242 -11.34 21.15 7.59
CA LEU A 242 -12.58 20.51 8.05
C LEU A 242 -12.35 19.71 9.33
N VAL A 243 -11.32 18.86 9.35
CA VAL A 243 -10.99 18.05 10.51
C VAL A 243 -10.54 18.92 11.69
N ALA A 244 -9.73 19.95 11.44
CA ALA A 244 -9.30 20.91 12.47
C ALA A 244 -10.49 21.58 13.16
N ARG A 245 -11.51 21.97 12.37
CA ARG A 245 -12.71 22.66 12.86
C ARG A 245 -13.64 21.74 13.66
N HIS A 246 -13.88 20.52 13.17
CA HIS A 246 -14.92 19.64 13.71
C HIS A 246 -14.39 18.59 14.68
N ARG A 247 -13.10 18.22 14.57
CA ARG A 247 -12.35 17.27 15.42
C ARG A 247 -12.91 15.85 15.52
N SER A 248 -14.06 15.57 14.88
CA SER A 248 -14.75 14.28 14.85
C SER A 248 -15.48 14.09 13.52
N HIS A 249 -15.48 12.87 13.00
CA HIS A 249 -16.04 12.54 11.67
C HIS A 249 -17.54 12.82 11.57
N LYS A 250 -18.37 12.50 12.57
CA LYS A 250 -19.83 12.73 12.50
C LYS A 250 -20.22 14.20 12.25
N PRO A 251 -19.82 15.17 13.10
CA PRO A 251 -20.13 16.58 12.86
C PRO A 251 -19.44 17.12 11.59
N MET A 252 -18.27 16.60 11.25
CA MET A 252 -17.56 16.97 10.03
C MET A 252 -18.35 16.57 8.77
N LEU A 253 -18.84 15.34 8.69
CA LEU A 253 -19.63 14.84 7.57
C LEU A 253 -20.96 15.60 7.44
N ALA A 254 -21.65 15.84 8.55
CA ALA A 254 -22.87 16.64 8.57
C ALA A 254 -22.64 18.06 8.03
N ALA A 255 -21.54 18.71 8.44
CA ALA A 255 -21.17 20.03 7.94
C ALA A 255 -20.77 20.00 6.45
N LEU A 256 -20.05 18.96 6.01
CA LEU A 256 -19.65 18.78 4.61
C LEU A 256 -20.89 18.66 3.71
N ARG A 257 -21.87 17.82 4.10
CA ARG A 257 -23.16 17.64 3.41
C ARG A 257 -23.97 18.95 3.38
N ALA A 258 -24.06 19.64 4.52
CA ALA A 258 -24.82 20.89 4.63
C ALA A 258 -24.23 22.04 3.80
N SER A 259 -22.91 22.06 3.59
CA SER A 259 -22.22 23.14 2.87
C SER A 259 -22.68 23.29 1.41
N ARG A 260 -23.18 22.22 0.79
CA ARG A 260 -23.52 22.12 -0.65
C ARG A 260 -22.41 22.58 -1.61
N LYS A 261 -21.20 22.82 -1.11
CA LYS A 261 -20.04 23.27 -1.89
C LYS A 261 -19.48 22.14 -2.75
N PHE A 262 -19.64 20.90 -2.28
CA PHE A 262 -19.14 19.71 -2.94
C PHE A 262 -20.31 18.83 -3.37
N ALA A 263 -20.21 18.28 -4.58
CA ALA A 263 -21.15 17.26 -5.04
C ALA A 263 -20.78 15.92 -4.40
N LEU A 264 -21.47 15.59 -3.30
CA LEU A 264 -21.29 14.32 -2.60
C LEU A 264 -22.32 13.31 -3.09
N PRO A 265 -21.91 12.08 -3.45
CA PRO A 265 -22.85 10.96 -3.63
C PRO A 265 -23.68 10.72 -2.37
N ASP A 266 -24.88 10.18 -2.53
CA ASP A 266 -25.78 9.90 -1.40
C ASP A 266 -25.21 8.86 -0.43
N ASP A 267 -24.41 7.92 -0.94
CA ASP A 267 -23.74 6.87 -0.17
C ASP A 267 -22.34 7.27 0.34
N PHE A 268 -21.96 8.56 0.23
CA PHE A 268 -20.63 9.02 0.61
C PHE A 268 -20.29 8.76 2.08
N GLU A 269 -21.23 9.00 2.99
CA GLU A 269 -21.02 8.80 4.44
C GLU A 269 -20.81 7.32 4.77
N ASP A 270 -21.59 6.43 4.15
CA ASP A 270 -21.44 4.98 4.32
C ASP A 270 -20.09 4.49 3.78
N ARG A 271 -19.69 4.95 2.59
CA ARG A 271 -18.38 4.63 2.00
C ARG A 271 -17.23 5.19 2.83
N PHE A 272 -17.38 6.39 3.39
CA PHE A 272 -16.39 6.99 4.28
C PHE A 272 -16.17 6.09 5.51
N GLU A 273 -17.24 5.61 6.13
CA GLU A 273 -17.10 4.71 7.28
C GLU A 273 -16.59 3.32 6.91
N MET A 274 -16.96 2.78 5.76
CA MET A 274 -16.37 1.53 5.26
C MET A 274 -14.86 1.69 5.01
N ALA A 275 -14.42 2.80 4.40
CA ALA A 275 -13.00 3.10 4.18
C ALA A 275 -12.27 3.24 5.52
N ARG A 276 -12.88 3.93 6.49
CA ARG A 276 -12.34 4.09 7.84
C ARG A 276 -12.21 2.76 8.59
N LEU A 277 -13.20 1.87 8.47
CA LEU A 277 -13.12 0.51 8.99
C LEU A 277 -12.04 -0.31 8.27
N THR A 278 -11.88 -0.12 6.95
CA THR A 278 -10.85 -0.81 6.14
C THR A 278 -9.44 -0.47 6.64
N PHE A 279 -9.09 0.81 6.79
CA PHE A 279 -7.80 1.22 7.34
C PHE A 279 -7.53 0.69 8.75
N ARG A 280 -8.58 0.41 9.54
CA ARG A 280 -8.44 -0.01 10.93
C ARG A 280 -8.46 -1.52 11.12
N HIS A 281 -9.18 -2.24 10.27
CA HIS A 281 -9.60 -3.62 10.53
C HIS A 281 -9.47 -4.54 9.33
N GLN A 282 -8.80 -4.10 8.24
CA GLN A 282 -8.50 -4.99 7.13
C GLN A 282 -7.87 -6.28 7.66
N ARG A 283 -8.32 -7.41 7.12
CA ARG A 283 -7.85 -8.74 7.49
C ARG A 283 -6.39 -8.92 7.05
N VAL A 284 -5.55 -9.40 7.97
CA VAL A 284 -4.10 -9.63 7.81
C VAL A 284 -3.75 -11.02 8.33
N TYR A 285 -2.58 -11.54 7.98
CA TYR A 285 -2.09 -12.83 8.48
C TYR A 285 -1.17 -12.63 9.69
N ASP A 286 -1.46 -13.27 10.82
CA ASP A 286 -0.53 -13.32 11.96
C ASP A 286 0.36 -14.57 11.84
N PRO A 287 1.68 -14.42 11.60
CA PRO A 287 2.58 -15.55 11.44
C PRO A 287 2.77 -16.36 12.74
N ARG A 288 2.40 -15.82 13.91
CA ARG A 288 2.52 -16.51 15.20
C ARG A 288 1.36 -17.48 15.42
N SER A 289 0.13 -17.03 15.17
CA SER A 289 -1.08 -17.85 15.30
C SER A 289 -1.44 -18.61 14.02
N ARG A 290 -0.77 -18.32 12.90
CA ARG A 290 -0.97 -18.95 11.58
C ARG A 290 -2.42 -18.86 11.10
N CYS A 291 -3.04 -17.71 11.31
CA CYS A 291 -4.42 -17.46 10.90
C CYS A 291 -4.63 -16.00 10.48
N VAL A 292 -5.77 -15.76 9.84
CA VAL A 292 -6.21 -14.41 9.50
C VAL A 292 -6.83 -13.74 10.72
N VAL A 293 -6.35 -12.53 11.04
CA VAL A 293 -6.82 -11.68 12.13
C VAL A 293 -7.13 -10.29 11.57
N PRO A 294 -8.00 -9.49 12.19
CA PRO A 294 -8.13 -8.08 11.81
C PRO A 294 -6.88 -7.30 12.25
N LEU A 295 -6.44 -6.31 11.46
CA LEU A 295 -5.30 -5.43 11.77
C LEU A 295 -5.38 -4.87 13.20
N MET A 296 -6.53 -4.31 13.57
CA MET A 296 -6.89 -3.99 14.95
C MET A 296 -8.19 -4.70 15.33
N PRO A 297 -8.41 -5.02 16.62
CA PRO A 297 -9.66 -5.63 17.06
C PRO A 297 -10.89 -4.83 16.63
N LEU A 298 -11.89 -5.51 16.07
CA LEU A 298 -13.17 -4.90 15.69
C LEU A 298 -13.91 -4.39 16.94
N PRO A 299 -14.39 -3.14 16.95
CA PRO A 299 -15.24 -2.64 18.03
C PRO A 299 -16.58 -3.40 18.04
N PRO A 300 -17.26 -3.52 19.19
CA PRO A 300 -18.54 -4.24 19.30
C PRO A 300 -19.57 -3.81 18.25
N SER A 301 -19.72 -2.50 18.03
CA SER A 301 -20.63 -1.93 17.04
C SER A 301 -20.33 -2.31 15.57
N ALA A 302 -19.08 -2.67 15.25
CA ALA A 302 -18.74 -3.15 13.91
C ALA A 302 -19.04 -4.65 13.75
N ARG A 303 -19.01 -5.43 14.84
CA ARG A 303 -19.31 -6.88 14.82
C ARG A 303 -20.79 -7.16 14.56
N GLU A 304 -21.66 -6.21 14.89
CA GLU A 304 -23.10 -6.27 14.62
C GLU A 304 -23.44 -6.08 13.12
N ARG A 305 -22.49 -5.61 12.30
CA ARG A 305 -22.69 -5.53 10.85
C ARG A 305 -22.72 -6.92 10.25
N GLN A 306 -23.77 -7.22 9.49
CA GLN A 306 -23.99 -8.55 8.89
C GLN A 306 -22.95 -8.93 7.83
N ASN A 307 -22.31 -7.96 7.16
CA ASN A 307 -21.30 -8.23 6.13
C ASN A 307 -20.05 -7.36 6.31
N LEU A 308 -18.91 -8.02 6.54
CA LEU A 308 -17.58 -7.41 6.71
C LEU A 308 -16.59 -7.81 5.60
N ASP A 309 -17.07 -8.41 4.51
CA ASP A 309 -16.22 -8.90 3.42
C ASP A 309 -15.44 -7.78 2.71
N PHE A 310 -15.91 -6.53 2.81
CA PHE A 310 -15.15 -5.38 2.33
C PHE A 310 -13.82 -5.18 3.05
N LEU A 311 -13.66 -5.72 4.28
CA LEU A 311 -12.39 -5.79 5.01
C LEU A 311 -11.45 -6.89 4.50
N GLY A 312 -11.87 -7.59 3.42
CA GLY A 312 -11.25 -8.79 2.89
C GLY A 312 -12.01 -9.99 3.42
N PRO A 313 -12.60 -10.89 2.60
CA PRO A 313 -13.39 -12.04 3.05
C PRO A 313 -12.69 -12.96 4.06
N GLU A 314 -13.43 -13.87 4.70
CA GLU A 314 -12.78 -14.87 5.55
C GLU A 314 -12.03 -15.90 4.72
N LEU A 315 -10.85 -16.28 5.21
CA LEU A 315 -10.04 -17.35 4.65
C LEU A 315 -9.87 -18.44 5.71
N PRO A 316 -10.15 -19.72 5.36
CA PRO A 316 -9.81 -20.83 6.24
C PRO A 316 -8.31 -20.81 6.60
N PRO A 317 -7.91 -21.18 7.83
CA PRO A 317 -6.51 -21.09 8.26
C PRO A 317 -5.51 -21.78 7.32
N HIS A 318 -5.84 -22.96 6.80
CA HIS A 318 -4.98 -23.70 5.87
C HIS A 318 -4.79 -22.98 4.52
N ILE A 319 -5.82 -22.29 4.02
CA ILE A 319 -5.74 -21.47 2.79
C ILE A 319 -4.87 -20.24 3.05
N ALA A 320 -5.13 -19.55 4.17
CA ALA A 320 -4.37 -18.36 4.53
C ALA A 320 -2.88 -18.66 4.71
N GLU A 321 -2.55 -19.78 5.34
CA GLU A 321 -1.18 -20.22 5.50
C GLU A 321 -0.53 -20.61 4.15
N ALA A 322 -1.24 -21.32 3.28
CA ALA A 322 -0.73 -21.68 1.97
C ALA A 322 -0.43 -20.44 1.11
N ILE A 323 -1.33 -19.44 1.16
CA ILE A 323 -1.10 -18.13 0.53
C ILE A 323 0.13 -17.45 1.14
N ALA A 324 0.19 -17.32 2.47
CA ALA A 324 1.26 -16.64 3.18
C ALA A 324 2.66 -17.20 2.85
N ASN A 325 2.74 -18.50 2.62
CA ASN A 325 3.98 -19.21 2.25
C ASN A 325 4.22 -19.33 0.73
N SER A 326 3.37 -18.72 -0.11
CA SER A 326 3.46 -18.79 -1.57
C SER A 326 3.41 -20.22 -2.14
N THR A 327 2.64 -21.10 -1.51
CA THR A 327 2.33 -22.45 -2.02
C THR A 327 0.95 -22.53 -2.69
N MET A 328 0.19 -21.44 -2.67
CA MET A 328 -1.11 -21.30 -3.29
C MET A 328 -1.26 -19.92 -3.95
N ASP A 329 -1.93 -19.88 -5.09
CA ASP A 329 -2.29 -18.64 -5.77
C ASP A 329 -3.40 -17.90 -5.00
N PRO A 330 -3.22 -16.63 -4.63
CA PRO A 330 -4.20 -15.91 -3.81
C PRO A 330 -5.49 -15.53 -4.57
N TYR A 331 -5.49 -15.56 -5.90
CA TYR A 331 -6.66 -15.25 -6.73
C TYR A 331 -7.49 -16.50 -6.99
N THR A 332 -6.86 -17.57 -7.49
CA THR A 332 -7.56 -18.82 -7.84
C THR A 332 -7.75 -19.74 -6.65
N ARG A 333 -6.90 -19.60 -5.62
CA ARG A 333 -6.79 -20.51 -4.47
C ARG A 333 -6.37 -21.92 -4.87
N GLU A 334 -5.73 -22.05 -6.02
CA GLU A 334 -5.15 -23.30 -6.50
C GLU A 334 -3.69 -23.41 -6.05
N PRO A 335 -3.21 -24.64 -5.78
CA PRO A 335 -1.79 -24.89 -5.57
C PRO A 335 -0.95 -24.53 -6.79
N TYR A 336 0.34 -24.34 -6.53
CA TYR A 336 1.27 -23.61 -7.38
C TYR A 336 2.38 -24.47 -7.97
#